data_AF-A0AAD2UHM6-F1
#
_entry.id   AF-A0AAD2UHM6-F1
#
_cell.length_a   1.000
_cell.length_b   1.000
_cell.length_c   1.000
_cell.angle_alpha   90.00
_cell.angle_beta   90.00
_cell.angle_gamma   90.00
#
_symmetry.space_group_name_H-M   'P 1'
#
loop_
_entity.id
_entity.type
_entity.pdbx_description
1 polymer ?
#
loop_
_entity_poly.entity_id
_entity_poly.type
_entity_poly.pdbx_seq_one_letter_code
_entity_poly.pdbx_strand_id
1 'polypeptide(L)'
;MSEITVSRPEVVNENTDVICSTSVRYRSLEYDNFPEISEANILSTFEQLHQNKDEVFERGVINVFKGLSWDYKTNSPCKFGSKIIVNNLVRWDQWGFHLISGMQADRLADLERMLHLLSGKPIPDNRGNITINLDDHIQSVQGKGRYED
;
A
#
# COMPACT_ATOMS: atom_id res chain seq x y z
N MET A 1 -38.90 -15.71 5.01
CA MET A 1 -38.29 -14.71 4.11
C MET A 1 -38.65 -13.35 4.65
N SER A 2 -37.71 -12.65 5.27
CA SER A 2 -37.89 -11.28 5.75
C SER A 2 -37.06 -10.37 4.86
N GLU A 3 -37.73 -9.45 4.17
CA GLU A 3 -37.14 -8.42 3.32
C GLU A 3 -36.25 -7.51 4.18
N ILE A 4 -34.97 -7.40 3.80
CA ILE A 4 -34.05 -6.42 4.36
C ILE A 4 -34.29 -5.12 3.60
N THR A 5 -35.00 -4.19 4.23
CA THR A 5 -35.07 -2.81 3.77
C THR A 5 -33.69 -2.18 3.96
N VAL A 6 -32.96 -1.99 2.86
CA VAL A 6 -31.71 -1.21 2.86
C VAL A 6 -32.10 0.26 3.00
N SER A 7 -31.89 0.80 4.20
CA SER A 7 -32.00 2.23 4.45
C SER A 7 -31.01 2.96 3.54
N ARG A 8 -31.54 3.84 2.69
CA ARG A 8 -30.79 4.78 1.86
C ARG A 8 -29.84 5.58 2.77
N PRO A 9 -28.52 5.62 2.53
CA PRO A 9 -27.65 6.45 3.35
C PRO A 9 -28.00 7.91 3.09
N GLU A 10 -28.46 8.58 4.14
CA GLU A 10 -28.56 10.03 4.17
C GLU A 10 -27.17 10.62 4.02
N VAL A 11 -27.13 11.75 3.30
CA VAL A 11 -25.94 12.53 2.98
C VAL A 11 -25.27 12.96 4.29
N VAL A 12 -24.17 12.33 4.66
CA VAL A 12 -23.40 12.70 5.85
C VAL A 12 -22.01 13.19 5.43
N ASN A 13 -21.90 14.51 5.52
CA ASN A 13 -20.73 15.37 5.65
C ASN A 13 -19.60 15.33 4.61
N GLU A 14 -19.50 16.45 3.92
CA GLU A 14 -18.62 16.80 2.80
C GLU A 14 -17.12 16.91 3.19
N ASN A 15 -16.75 16.48 4.41
CA ASN A 15 -15.44 16.76 5.00
C ASN A 15 -14.62 15.52 5.38
N THR A 16 -15.14 14.29 5.20
CA THR A 16 -14.46 13.06 5.67
C THR A 16 -13.98 12.12 4.56
N ASP A 17 -14.37 12.34 3.31
CA ASP A 17 -13.95 11.54 2.14
C ASP A 17 -12.51 11.81 1.64
N VAL A 18 -11.73 12.62 2.38
CA VAL A 18 -10.59 13.40 1.83
C VAL A 18 -9.22 12.76 2.06
N ILE A 19 -9.13 11.55 2.64
CA ILE A 19 -7.82 10.98 3.01
C ILE A 19 -7.27 10.12 1.86
N CYS A 20 -6.43 10.74 1.04
CA CYS A 20 -5.44 10.15 0.13
C CYS A 20 -5.93 9.39 -1.12
N SER A 21 -6.54 10.12 -2.07
CA SER A 21 -6.49 9.77 -3.49
C SER A 21 -5.76 10.86 -4.28
N THR A 22 -4.97 10.48 -5.29
CA THR A 22 -4.37 11.41 -6.26
C THR A 22 -5.41 12.32 -6.93
N SER A 23 -6.68 11.91 -6.98
CA SER A 23 -7.81 12.73 -7.47
C SER A 23 -8.20 13.89 -6.54
N VAL A 24 -7.97 13.78 -5.23
CA VAL A 24 -8.28 14.83 -4.25
C VAL A 24 -7.26 15.97 -4.37
N ARG A 25 -5.98 15.64 -4.60
CA ARG A 25 -4.92 16.62 -4.84
C ARG A 25 -5.25 17.54 -6.02
N TYR A 26 -5.90 17.01 -7.06
CA TYR A 26 -6.24 17.79 -8.25
C TYR A 26 -7.47 18.70 -8.01
N ARG A 27 -8.54 18.19 -7.39
CA ARG A 27 -9.75 18.98 -7.11
C ARG A 27 -9.55 20.11 -6.10
N SER A 28 -8.74 19.90 -5.06
CA SER A 28 -8.43 20.95 -4.08
C SER A 28 -7.52 22.06 -4.64
N LEU A 29 -6.90 21.86 -5.81
CA LEU A 29 -6.13 22.89 -6.50
C LEU A 29 -6.95 23.63 -7.57
N GLU A 30 -8.11 23.09 -7.96
CA GLU A 30 -9.05 23.72 -8.91
C GLU A 30 -9.99 24.72 -8.23
N TYR A 31 -10.21 24.58 -6.92
CA TYR A 31 -10.97 25.51 -6.09
C TYR A 31 -10.05 26.09 -5.02
N ASP A 32 -9.86 27.42 -5.00
CA ASP A 32 -9.10 28.20 -4.00
C ASP A 32 -9.70 28.15 -2.56
N ASN A 33 -10.40 27.07 -2.22
CA ASN A 33 -11.00 26.84 -0.92
C ASN A 33 -10.06 26.01 -0.05
N PHE A 34 -8.92 26.60 0.31
CA PHE A 34 -8.01 26.01 1.29
C PHE A 34 -8.47 26.35 2.70
N PRO A 35 -8.54 25.38 3.62
CA PRO A 35 -8.78 25.70 5.02
C PRO A 35 -7.67 26.63 5.53
N GLU A 36 -8.05 27.63 6.33
CA GLU A 36 -7.09 28.53 6.96
C GLU A 36 -6.08 27.73 7.79
N ILE A 37 -4.80 28.09 7.71
CA ILE A 37 -3.78 27.47 8.56
C ILE A 37 -3.92 28.06 9.97
N SER A 38 -4.65 27.34 10.83
CA SER A 38 -4.84 27.68 12.24
C SER A 38 -4.59 26.46 13.12
N GLU A 39 -4.23 26.69 14.39
CA GLU A 39 -4.04 25.62 15.36
C GLU A 39 -5.28 24.73 15.48
N ALA A 40 -6.48 25.34 15.52
CA ALA A 40 -7.75 24.63 15.58
C ALA A 40 -7.98 23.73 14.35
N ASN A 41 -7.69 24.22 13.14
CA ASN A 41 -7.86 23.45 11.90
C ASN A 41 -6.83 22.31 11.81
N ILE A 42 -5.60 22.54 12.27
CA ILE A 42 -4.56 21.50 12.36
C ILE A 42 -4.99 20.40 13.33
N LEU A 43 -5.40 20.77 14.54
CA LEU A 43 -5.84 19.81 15.56
C LEU A 43 -7.05 19.00 15.09
N SER A 44 -8.06 19.67 14.55
CA SER A 44 -9.25 19.00 14.00
C SER A 44 -8.88 17.99 12.89
N THR A 45 -7.88 18.30 12.06
CA THR A 45 -7.42 17.39 11.01
C THR A 45 -6.74 16.16 11.60
N PHE A 46 -5.85 16.35 12.58
CA PHE A 46 -5.19 15.23 13.27
C PHE A 46 -6.18 14.35 14.04
N GLU A 47 -7.18 14.93 14.69
CA GLU A 47 -8.24 14.18 15.37
C GLU A 47 -9.03 13.31 14.40
N GLN A 48 -9.43 13.86 13.24
CA GLN A 48 -10.13 13.09 12.21
C GLN A 48 -9.27 11.97 11.64
N LEU A 49 -7.99 12.24 11.35
CA LEU A 49 -7.04 11.22 10.90
C LEU A 49 -6.89 10.10 11.93
N HIS A 50 -6.86 10.44 13.22
CA HIS A 50 -6.78 9.46 14.30
C HIS A 50 -8.07 8.65 14.44
N GLN A 51 -9.23 9.29 14.33
CA GLN A 51 -10.54 8.61 14.38
C GLN A 51 -10.69 7.61 13.21
N ASN A 52 -10.20 7.98 12.02
CA ASN A 52 -10.31 7.16 10.81
C ASN A 52 -9.14 6.18 10.61
N LYS A 53 -8.17 6.12 11.54
CA LYS A 53 -6.91 5.37 11.36
C LYS A 53 -7.14 3.88 11.09
N ASP A 54 -8.14 3.28 11.75
CA ASP A 54 -8.42 1.85 11.64
C ASP A 54 -9.05 1.53 10.27
N GLU A 55 -9.96 2.38 9.78
CA GLU A 55 -10.56 2.23 8.45
C GLU A 55 -9.54 2.45 7.32
N VAL A 56 -8.65 3.44 7.47
CA VAL A 56 -7.54 3.68 6.52
C VAL A 56 -6.60 2.48 6.49
N PHE A 57 -6.33 1.89 7.65
CA PHE A 57 -5.52 0.68 7.76
C PHE A 57 -6.17 -0.52 7.05
N GLU A 58 -7.45 -0.80 7.31
CA GLU A 58 -8.18 -1.90 6.66
C GLU A 58 -8.21 -1.74 5.14
N ARG A 59 -8.49 -0.52 4.66
CA ARG A 59 -8.43 -0.20 3.22
C ARG A 59 -7.03 -0.44 2.64
N GLY A 60 -5.98 -0.09 3.37
CA GLY A 60 -4.59 -0.35 2.99
C GLY A 60 -4.32 -1.84 2.77
N VAL A 61 -4.72 -2.69 3.71
CA VAL A 61 -4.58 -4.16 3.59
C VAL A 61 -5.36 -4.68 2.38
N ILE A 62 -6.62 -4.28 2.22
CA ILE A 62 -7.46 -4.71 1.09
C ILE A 62 -6.83 -4.30 -0.25
N ASN A 63 -6.34 -3.07 -0.37
CA ASN A 63 -5.76 -2.56 -1.61
C ASN A 63 -4.50 -3.33 -2.03
N VAL A 64 -3.65 -3.69 -1.07
CA VAL A 64 -2.47 -4.52 -1.34
C VAL A 64 -2.87 -5.88 -1.93
N PHE A 65 -3.87 -6.54 -1.34
CA PHE A 65 -4.34 -7.84 -1.84
C PHE A 65 -5.14 -7.74 -3.15
N LYS A 66 -5.91 -6.68 -3.35
CA LYS A 66 -6.54 -6.38 -4.66
C LYS A 66 -5.50 -6.18 -5.75
N GLY A 67 -4.34 -5.63 -5.41
CA GLY A 67 -3.22 -5.50 -6.33
C GLY A 67 -2.65 -6.87 -6.76
N LEU A 68 -2.71 -7.90 -5.91
CA LEU A 68 -2.18 -9.24 -6.20
C LEU A 68 -2.80 -9.91 -7.43
N SER A 69 -2.02 -10.72 -8.16
CA SER A 69 -2.62 -11.59 -9.20
C SER A 69 -3.47 -12.64 -8.49
N TRP A 70 -4.69 -12.82 -8.98
CA TRP A 70 -5.68 -13.76 -8.44
C TRP A 70 -5.60 -15.14 -9.10
N ASP A 71 -4.64 -15.35 -10.01
CA ASP A 71 -4.38 -16.66 -10.63
C ASP A 71 -3.81 -17.67 -9.60
N TYR A 72 -3.32 -17.16 -8.47
CA TYR A 72 -2.78 -17.96 -7.38
C TYR A 72 -3.79 -18.09 -6.24
N LYS A 73 -4.13 -19.35 -5.90
CA LYS A 73 -5.08 -19.67 -4.81
C LYS A 73 -4.72 -19.06 -3.45
N THR A 74 -3.44 -18.74 -3.22
CA THR A 74 -2.96 -18.16 -1.96
C THR A 74 -3.09 -16.63 -1.88
N ASN A 75 -3.25 -15.96 -3.02
CA ASN A 75 -3.47 -14.51 -3.10
C ASN A 75 -4.97 -14.20 -3.01
N SER A 76 -5.58 -14.41 -1.83
CA SER A 76 -7.01 -14.15 -1.60
C SER A 76 -7.23 -12.82 -0.90
N PRO A 77 -8.14 -11.95 -1.37
CA PRO A 77 -8.45 -10.68 -0.70
C PRO A 77 -9.13 -10.86 0.66
N CYS A 78 -9.65 -12.06 0.95
CA CYS A 78 -10.38 -12.34 2.19
C CYS A 78 -9.55 -13.06 3.24
N LYS A 79 -8.32 -13.51 2.92
CA LYS A 79 -7.44 -14.20 3.88
C LYS A 79 -5.98 -14.20 3.44
N PHE A 80 -5.07 -14.18 4.42
CA PHE A 80 -3.66 -14.43 4.20
C PHE A 80 -3.42 -15.92 3.96
N GLY A 81 -2.91 -16.28 2.78
CA GLY A 81 -2.38 -17.61 2.53
C GLY A 81 -1.02 -17.81 3.21
N SER A 82 -0.57 -19.06 3.30
CA SER A 82 0.78 -19.37 3.81
C SER A 82 1.92 -18.83 2.93
N LYS A 83 1.61 -18.35 1.72
CA LYS A 83 2.54 -17.79 0.74
C LYS A 83 1.86 -16.66 -0.03
N ILE A 84 2.61 -15.63 -0.38
CA ILE A 84 2.17 -14.52 -1.22
C ILE A 84 3.02 -14.54 -2.49
N ILE A 85 2.37 -14.44 -3.66
CA ILE A 85 3.07 -14.45 -4.95
C ILE A 85 2.92 -13.08 -5.62
N VAL A 86 4.06 -12.46 -5.92
CA VAL A 86 4.14 -11.17 -6.62
C VAL A 86 4.75 -11.41 -8.00
N ASN A 87 3.97 -11.13 -9.04
CA ASN A 87 4.42 -11.29 -10.42
C ASN A 87 5.37 -10.17 -10.83
N ASN A 88 6.26 -10.49 -11.76
CA ASN A 88 7.10 -9.51 -12.46
C ASN A 88 7.87 -8.60 -11.49
N LEU A 89 8.39 -9.18 -10.41
CA LEU A 89 9.17 -8.44 -9.42
C LEU A 89 10.63 -8.28 -9.87
N VAL A 90 11.14 -9.24 -10.63
CA VAL A 90 12.52 -9.29 -11.11
C VAL A 90 12.51 -9.51 -12.63
N ARG A 91 13.39 -8.81 -13.34
CA ARG A 91 13.69 -9.03 -14.76
C ARG A 91 15.08 -9.64 -14.94
N TRP A 92 15.32 -10.28 -16.07
CA TRP A 92 16.64 -10.76 -16.47
C TRP A 92 17.03 -10.10 -17.79
N ASP A 93 18.25 -9.56 -17.86
CA ASP A 93 18.84 -9.06 -19.10
C ASP A 93 20.34 -9.44 -19.17
N GLN A 94 21.06 -8.86 -20.14
CA GLN A 94 22.49 -9.15 -20.37
C GLN A 94 23.40 -8.81 -19.18
N TRP A 95 22.92 -7.98 -18.24
CA TRP A 95 23.63 -7.58 -17.03
C TRP A 95 23.23 -8.40 -15.80
N GLY A 96 22.29 -9.34 -15.93
CA GLY A 96 21.86 -10.25 -14.88
C GLY A 96 20.41 -10.04 -14.42
N PHE A 97 20.14 -10.41 -13.16
CA PHE A 97 18.83 -10.21 -12.55
C PHE A 97 18.70 -8.77 -12.05
N HIS A 98 17.56 -8.12 -12.25
CA HIS A 98 17.32 -6.78 -11.75
C HIS A 98 15.94 -6.68 -11.13
N LEU A 99 15.84 -6.07 -9.95
CA LEU A 99 14.54 -5.73 -9.40
C LEU A 99 13.83 -4.74 -10.35
N ILE A 100 12.54 -4.96 -10.59
CA ILE A 100 11.73 -4.01 -11.34
C ILE A 100 11.36 -2.86 -10.38
N SER A 101 11.84 -1.66 -10.71
CA SER A 101 11.61 -0.44 -9.94
C SER A 101 10.23 0.18 -10.23
N GLY A 102 9.84 1.18 -9.44
CA GLY A 102 8.55 1.86 -9.55
C GLY A 102 7.43 1.04 -8.90
N MET A 103 6.25 1.01 -9.53
CA MET A 103 5.03 0.45 -8.95
C MET A 103 5.16 -0.99 -8.44
N GLN A 104 5.99 -1.82 -9.07
CA GLN A 104 6.19 -3.21 -8.63
C GLN A 104 6.97 -3.28 -7.31
N ALA A 105 8.04 -2.50 -7.17
CA ALA A 105 8.78 -2.37 -5.92
C ALA A 105 7.92 -1.73 -4.83
N ASP A 106 7.16 -0.68 -5.16
CA ASP A 106 6.25 -0.01 -4.20
C ASP A 106 5.25 -1.00 -3.61
N ARG A 107 4.69 -1.89 -4.44
CA ARG A 107 3.77 -2.92 -3.97
C ARG A 107 4.42 -3.96 -3.06
N LEU A 108 5.70 -4.31 -3.27
CA LEU A 108 6.44 -5.16 -2.35
C LEU A 108 6.68 -4.45 -1.01
N ALA A 109 7.01 -3.16 -1.04
CA ALA A 109 7.15 -2.36 0.17
C ALA A 109 5.81 -2.22 0.92
N ASP A 110 4.70 -1.98 0.21
CA ASP A 110 3.36 -1.93 0.81
C ASP A 110 3.00 -3.24 1.52
N LEU A 111 3.31 -4.39 0.90
CA LEU A 111 3.14 -5.72 1.52
C LEU A 111 3.93 -5.82 2.82
N GLU A 112 5.20 -5.43 2.82
CA GLU A 112 6.03 -5.45 4.03
C GLU A 112 5.43 -4.58 5.13
N ARG A 113 4.99 -3.35 4.81
CA ARG A 113 4.39 -2.44 5.80
C ARG A 113 3.10 -3.03 6.38
N MET A 114 2.22 -3.57 5.54
CA MET A 114 0.97 -4.19 6.01
C MET A 114 1.24 -5.41 6.91
N LEU A 115 2.21 -6.26 6.56
CA LEU A 115 2.58 -7.41 7.38
C LEU A 115 3.20 -7.00 8.73
N HIS A 116 4.00 -5.94 8.76
CA HIS A 116 4.55 -5.40 10.02
C HIS A 116 3.44 -4.88 10.93
N LEU A 117 2.51 -4.09 10.38
CA LEU A 117 1.38 -3.54 11.13
C LEU A 117 0.49 -4.64 11.71
N LEU A 118 0.14 -5.65 10.90
CA LEU A 118 -0.63 -6.81 11.37
C LEU A 118 0.10 -7.63 12.45
N SER A 119 1.43 -7.57 12.45
CA SER A 119 2.27 -8.22 13.46
C SER A 119 2.53 -7.34 14.70
N GLY A 120 1.95 -6.14 14.78
CA GLY A 120 2.22 -5.17 15.85
C GLY A 120 3.66 -4.65 15.86
N LYS A 121 4.39 -4.79 14.75
CA LYS A 121 5.77 -4.32 14.60
C LYS A 121 5.77 -2.89 14.06
N PRO A 122 6.80 -2.08 14.37
CA PRO A 122 6.97 -0.78 13.74
C PRO A 122 7.10 -0.94 12.21
N ILE A 123 6.60 0.05 11.48
CA ILE A 123 6.77 0.12 10.03
C ILE A 123 8.27 0.26 9.74
N PRO A 124 8.84 -0.55 8.82
CA PRO A 124 10.25 -0.47 8.47
C PRO A 124 10.60 0.87 7.82
N ASP A 125 11.80 1.38 8.12
CA ASP A 125 12.34 2.56 7.46
C ASP A 125 12.45 2.31 5.95
N ASN A 126 12.03 3.29 5.15
CA ASN A 126 12.13 3.25 3.69
C ASN A 126 13.58 3.05 3.22
N ARG A 127 14.59 3.39 4.04
CA ARG A 127 16.02 3.20 3.74
C ARG A 127 16.53 1.76 3.84
N GLY A 128 15.77 0.86 4.46
CA GLY A 128 16.15 -0.55 4.66
C GLY A 128 14.99 -1.51 4.47
N ASN A 129 14.01 -1.10 3.67
CA ASN A 129 12.83 -1.91 3.40
C ASN A 129 13.20 -3.15 2.57
N ILE A 130 12.25 -4.08 2.44
CA ILE A 130 12.45 -5.34 1.73
C ILE A 130 12.92 -5.17 0.29
N THR A 131 12.57 -4.06 -0.39
CA THR A 131 12.97 -3.83 -1.78
C THR A 131 14.47 -3.58 -1.89
N ILE A 132 15.02 -2.79 -0.97
CA ILE A 132 16.46 -2.50 -0.92
C ILE A 132 17.24 -3.76 -0.56
N ASN A 133 16.79 -4.48 0.47
CA ASN A 133 17.46 -5.71 0.91
C ASN A 133 17.44 -6.79 -0.19
N LEU A 134 16.35 -6.87 -0.96
CA LEU A 134 16.25 -7.79 -2.08
C LEU A 134 17.15 -7.37 -3.24
N ASP A 135 17.22 -6.08 -3.57
CA ASP A 135 18.10 -5.57 -4.61
C ASP A 135 19.58 -5.79 -4.26
N ASP A 136 19.99 -5.46 -3.03
CA ASP A 136 21.34 -5.73 -2.51
C ASP A 136 21.68 -7.23 -2.58
N HIS A 137 20.73 -8.09 -2.21
CA HIS A 137 20.90 -9.53 -2.32
C HIS A 137 21.11 -9.96 -3.77
N ILE A 138 20.25 -9.51 -4.69
CA ILE A 138 20.31 -9.77 -6.13
C ILE A 138 21.67 -9.32 -6.70
N GLN A 139 22.18 -8.16 -6.31
CA GLN A 139 23.49 -7.67 -6.73
C GLN A 139 24.64 -8.53 -6.17
N SER A 140 24.55 -8.96 -4.90
CA SER A 140 25.59 -9.75 -4.24
C SER A 140 25.79 -11.16 -4.86
N VAL A 141 24.77 -11.69 -5.53
CA VAL A 141 24.80 -13.03 -6.15
C VAL A 141 25.20 -13.02 -7.62
N GLN A 142 25.07 -11.88 -8.32
CA GLN A 142 25.33 -11.78 -9.75
C GLN A 142 26.79 -11.99 -10.18
N GLY A 143 27.75 -11.81 -9.25
CA GLY A 143 29.18 -12.03 -9.52
C GLY A 143 29.70 -13.43 -9.19
N LYS A 144 28.87 -14.34 -8.65
CA LYS A 144 29.32 -15.65 -8.12
C LYS A 144 29.13 -16.81 -9.09
N GLY A 145 28.52 -16.58 -10.24
CA GLY A 145 28.39 -17.56 -11.33
C GLY A 145 29.49 -17.40 -12.38
N ARG A 146 30.76 -17.57 -12.02
CA ARG A 146 31.73 -18.06 -13.02
C ARG A 146 31.47 -19.56 -13.13
N TYR A 147 30.89 -19.99 -14.24
CA TYR A 147 30.92 -21.40 -14.60
C TYR A 147 32.41 -21.78 -14.70
N GLU A 148 32.85 -22.70 -13.84
CA GLU A 148 34.09 -23.43 -14.06
C GLU A 148 33.85 -24.30 -15.30
N ASP A 149 34.50 -23.94 -16.41
CA ASP A 149 34.65 -24.81 -17.58
C ASP A 149 35.63 -25.96 -17.27
#